data_AF-A0A4E0QPR2-F1
#
_entry.id   AF-A0A4E0QPR2-F1
#
_cell.length_a   1.000
_cell.length_b   1.000
_cell.length_c   1.000
_cell.angle_alpha   90.00
_cell.angle_beta   90.00
_cell.angle_gamma   90.00
#
_symmetry.space_group_name_H-M   'P 1'
#
loop_
_entity.id
_entity.type
_entity.pdbx_description
1 polymer ?
#
loop_
_entity_poly.entity_id
_entity_poly.type
_entity_poly.pdbx_seq_one_letter_code
_entity_poly.pdbx_strand_id
1 'polypeptide(L)'
;MTKNIISENDIEQETLKKLQQHCFQRLNCYTPKQENINDRSNRQDKRDVILSERLNPSIPEPTIDNVIETIMDRRTAMPPLAANMQLYSLIRDGVPVEFEDAQGIKHPERVQLIDFENHYSDANASNDYLAVSQLWIKTTAQTPKAAYRRPDIILYINGLPLVISFY
;
A
#
# COMPACT_ATOMS: atom_id res chain seq x y z
N MET A 1 7.58 35.32 -26.67
CA MET A 1 6.62 34.55 -25.85
C MET A 1 7.38 33.41 -25.21
N THR A 2 7.57 33.45 -23.89
CA THR A 2 8.30 32.42 -23.15
C THR A 2 7.38 31.21 -23.04
N LYS A 3 7.79 30.08 -23.61
CA LYS A 3 7.06 28.81 -23.49
C LYS A 3 7.18 28.39 -22.03
N ASN A 4 6.13 28.50 -21.23
CA ASN A 4 6.09 27.91 -19.90
C ASN A 4 6.16 26.39 -20.08
N ILE A 5 7.36 25.84 -19.94
CA ILE A 5 7.57 24.39 -19.97
C ILE A 5 7.21 23.90 -18.57
N ILE A 6 6.11 23.16 -18.47
CA ILE A 6 5.73 22.43 -17.26
C ILE A 6 6.61 21.18 -17.21
N SER A 7 7.36 20.99 -16.12
CA SER A 7 8.18 19.78 -15.90
C SER A 7 7.40 18.66 -15.22
N GLU A 8 7.88 17.41 -15.31
CA GLU A 8 7.33 16.27 -14.55
C GLU A 8 7.30 16.55 -13.04
N ASN A 9 8.33 17.23 -12.52
CA ASN A 9 8.37 17.65 -11.13
C ASN A 9 7.24 18.65 -10.78
N ASP A 10 6.92 19.59 -11.68
CA ASP A 10 5.81 20.52 -11.47
C ASP A 10 4.47 19.77 -11.44
N ILE A 11 4.30 18.77 -12.30
CA ILE A 11 3.10 17.90 -12.32
C ILE A 11 2.99 17.07 -11.04
N GLU A 12 4.09 16.47 -10.58
CA GLU A 12 4.14 15.70 -9.33
C GLU A 12 3.73 16.58 -8.14
N GLN A 13 4.34 17.76 -8.00
CA GLN A 13 4.05 18.66 -6.87
C GLN A 13 2.61 19.18 -6.87
N GLU A 14 2.07 19.57 -8.04
CA GLU A 14 0.67 20.01 -8.13
C GLU A 14 -0.31 18.85 -7.90
N THR A 15 0.04 17.63 -8.30
CA THR A 15 -0.78 16.44 -8.02
C THR A 15 -0.81 16.14 -6.51
N LEU A 16 0.36 16.12 -5.85
CA LEU A 16 0.45 15.92 -4.40
C LEU A 16 -0.34 16.99 -3.63
N LYS A 17 -0.28 18.25 -4.08
CA LYS A 17 -1.04 19.35 -3.49
C LYS A 17 -2.56 19.15 -3.61
N LYS A 18 -3.04 18.69 -4.77
CA LYS A 18 -4.47 18.35 -4.96
C LYS A 18 -4.89 17.18 -4.09
N LEU A 19 -4.07 16.13 -3.99
CA LEU A 19 -4.37 14.97 -3.14
C LEU A 19 -4.54 15.37 -1.66
N GLN A 20 -3.72 16.30 -1.15
CA GLN A 20 -3.88 16.83 0.21
C GLN A 20 -5.23 17.53 0.43
N GLN A 21 -5.81 18.16 -0.61
CA GLN A 21 -7.16 18.74 -0.54
C GLN A 21 -8.26 17.67 -0.44
N HIS A 22 -7.93 16.41 -0.76
CA HIS A 22 -8.81 15.24 -0.71
C HIS A 22 -8.39 14.25 0.39
N CYS A 23 -7.97 14.77 1.55
CA CYS A 23 -7.64 14.02 2.76
C CYS A 23 -6.42 13.08 2.69
N PHE A 24 -5.63 13.10 1.62
CA PHE A 24 -4.37 12.35 1.58
C PHE A 24 -3.28 13.04 2.40
N GLN A 25 -2.68 12.31 3.34
CA GLN A 25 -1.39 12.66 3.90
C GLN A 25 -0.30 12.54 2.84
N ARG A 26 0.81 13.26 3.00
CA ARG A 26 1.95 13.19 2.07
C ARG A 26 3.18 12.64 2.76
N LEU A 27 3.82 11.65 2.14
CA LEU A 27 5.09 11.10 2.57
C LEU A 27 6.09 11.13 1.41
N ASN A 28 7.18 11.87 1.59
CA ASN A 28 8.30 11.85 0.65
C ASN A 28 9.38 10.89 1.18
N CYS A 29 9.65 9.85 0.39
CA CYS A 29 10.57 8.76 0.70
C CYS A 29 11.92 8.87 -0.01
N TYR A 30 12.33 10.09 -0.37
CA TYR A 30 13.61 10.30 -1.05
C TYR A 30 14.79 9.80 -0.20
N THR A 31 15.60 8.95 -0.82
CA THR A 31 16.95 8.62 -0.36
C THR A 31 17.96 8.82 -1.49
N PRO A 32 19.20 9.30 -1.19
CA PRO A 32 20.23 9.49 -2.21
C PRO A 32 20.66 8.20 -2.91
N LYS A 33 20.57 7.07 -2.20
CA LYS A 33 20.89 5.75 -2.72
C LYS A 33 19.66 4.83 -2.64
N GLN A 34 19.45 4.04 -3.68
CA GLN A 34 18.29 3.16 -3.82
C GLN A 34 18.23 2.04 -2.75
N GLU A 35 19.38 1.62 -2.24
CA GLU A 35 19.51 0.60 -1.20
C GLU A 35 19.29 1.12 0.22
N ASN A 36 19.25 2.44 0.43
CA ASN A 36 19.08 3.02 1.76
C ASN A 36 17.63 2.80 2.26
N ILE A 37 17.45 1.93 3.26
CA ILE A 37 16.14 1.58 3.83
C ILE A 37 15.49 2.69 4.66
N ASN A 38 16.28 3.66 5.15
CA ASN A 38 15.80 4.75 5.99
C ASN A 38 15.11 5.85 5.16
N ASP A 39 14.04 5.48 4.46
CA ASP A 39 13.24 6.32 3.57
C ASP A 39 11.95 6.85 4.23
N ARG A 40 11.82 6.70 5.56
CA ARG A 40 10.65 7.10 6.38
C ARG A 40 9.37 6.29 6.12
N SER A 41 9.42 5.26 5.28
CA SER A 41 8.28 4.35 5.07
C SER A 41 8.13 3.28 6.16
N ASN A 42 9.10 3.16 7.07
CA ASN A 42 9.20 2.13 8.12
C ASN A 42 9.27 0.68 7.60
N ARG A 43 9.40 0.49 6.27
CA ARG A 43 9.67 -0.83 5.69
C ARG A 43 11.01 -1.37 6.16
N GLN A 44 11.07 -2.67 6.40
CA GLN A 44 12.31 -3.36 6.76
C GLN A 44 13.05 -3.89 5.54
N ASP A 45 12.33 -4.17 4.43
CA ASP A 45 12.90 -4.56 3.16
C ASP A 45 12.43 -3.65 2.00
N LYS A 46 13.30 -3.37 1.04
CA LYS A 46 12.95 -2.61 -0.17
C LYS A 46 11.99 -3.35 -1.10
N ARG A 47 11.78 -4.65 -0.89
CA ARG A 47 10.80 -5.49 -1.60
C ARG A 47 9.39 -5.34 -1.03
N ASP A 48 9.27 -4.87 0.21
CA ASP A 48 7.97 -4.68 0.86
C ASP A 48 7.25 -3.53 0.18
N VAL A 49 5.97 -3.74 -0.15
CA VAL A 49 5.13 -2.71 -0.76
C VAL A 49 3.94 -2.34 0.12
N ILE A 50 3.59 -3.20 1.07
CA ILE A 50 2.57 -2.94 2.11
C ILE A 50 3.24 -2.16 3.25
N LEU A 51 2.56 -1.12 3.75
CA LEU A 51 2.97 -0.40 4.96
C LEU A 51 2.22 -1.01 6.15
N SER A 52 2.79 -2.07 6.74
CA SER A 52 2.14 -2.90 7.77
C SER A 52 1.66 -2.10 8.98
N GLU A 53 2.42 -1.11 9.45
CA GLU A 53 2.05 -0.26 10.60
C GLU A 53 0.75 0.54 10.38
N ARG A 54 0.32 0.72 9.12
CA ARG A 54 -0.92 1.41 8.76
C ARG A 54 -2.06 0.46 8.45
N LEU A 55 -1.78 -0.84 8.34
CA LEU A 55 -2.76 -1.86 8.05
C LEU A 55 -3.41 -2.32 9.36
N ASN A 56 -4.64 -1.86 9.62
CA ASN A 56 -5.44 -2.26 10.78
C ASN A 56 -4.66 -2.29 12.10
N PRO A 57 -4.11 -1.15 12.57
CA PRO A 57 -3.19 -1.08 13.71
C PRO A 57 -3.79 -1.53 15.05
N SER A 58 -5.12 -1.70 15.14
CA SER A 58 -5.81 -2.23 16.32
C SER A 58 -5.79 -3.77 16.40
N ILE A 59 -5.40 -4.45 15.33
CA ILE A 59 -5.35 -5.91 15.25
C ILE A 59 -3.96 -6.40 15.69
N PRO A 60 -3.85 -7.53 16.42
CA PRO A 60 -2.56 -8.08 16.82
C PRO A 60 -1.61 -8.34 15.63
N GLU A 61 -0.34 -8.02 15.82
CA GLU A 61 0.73 -8.17 14.81
C GLU A 61 0.77 -9.57 14.16
N PRO A 62 0.67 -10.70 14.89
CA PRO A 62 0.69 -12.02 14.26
C PRO A 62 -0.49 -12.26 13.30
N THR A 63 -1.64 -11.64 13.56
CA THR A 63 -2.79 -11.72 12.67
C THR A 63 -2.57 -10.85 11.43
N ILE A 64 -2.00 -9.66 11.59
CA ILE A 64 -1.65 -8.79 10.47
C ILE A 64 -0.59 -9.43 9.57
N ASP A 65 0.40 -10.12 10.13
CA ASP A 65 1.39 -10.86 9.36
C ASP A 65 0.73 -11.93 8.47
N ASN A 66 -0.20 -12.73 9.03
CA ASN A 66 -0.97 -13.71 8.25
C ASN A 66 -1.81 -13.05 7.15
N VAL A 67 -2.40 -11.88 7.43
CA VAL A 67 -3.15 -11.09 6.45
C VAL A 67 -2.22 -10.63 5.31
N ILE A 68 -1.05 -10.11 5.64
CA ILE A 68 -0.04 -9.65 4.68
C ILE A 68 0.45 -10.81 3.82
N GLU A 69 0.76 -11.97 4.41
CA GLU A 69 1.14 -13.17 3.67
C GLU A 69 0.04 -13.59 2.67
N THR A 70 -1.22 -13.56 3.10
CA THR A 70 -2.37 -13.93 2.26
C THR A 70 -2.55 -12.98 1.08
N ILE A 71 -2.45 -11.67 1.28
CA ILE A 71 -2.60 -10.70 0.18
C ILE A 71 -1.37 -10.70 -0.74
N MET A 72 -0.17 -10.91 -0.20
CA MET A 72 1.10 -10.93 -0.94
C MET A 72 1.36 -12.25 -1.68
N ASP A 73 0.50 -13.26 -1.55
CA ASP A 73 0.57 -14.48 -2.35
C ASP A 73 0.68 -14.13 -3.85
N ARG A 74 1.73 -14.62 -4.49
CA ARG A 74 2.06 -14.33 -5.88
C ARG A 74 1.07 -14.93 -6.86
N ARG A 75 0.26 -15.92 -6.45
CA ARG A 75 -0.79 -16.57 -7.27
C ARG A 75 -0.30 -16.99 -8.66
N THR A 76 0.97 -17.39 -8.77
CA THR A 76 1.65 -17.61 -10.06
C THR A 76 1.09 -18.78 -10.87
N ALA A 77 0.38 -19.70 -10.20
CA ALA A 77 -0.29 -20.83 -10.84
C ALA A 77 -1.66 -20.45 -11.47
N MET A 78 -2.14 -19.22 -11.27
CA MET A 78 -3.45 -18.77 -11.75
C MET A 78 -3.32 -17.87 -13.00
N PRO A 79 -4.34 -17.87 -13.89
CA PRO A 79 -4.45 -16.84 -14.91
C PRO A 79 -4.52 -15.43 -14.28
N PRO A 80 -3.96 -14.38 -14.90
CA PRO A 80 -3.92 -13.03 -14.31
C PRO A 80 -5.27 -12.48 -13.89
N LEU A 81 -6.33 -12.72 -14.67
CA LEU A 81 -7.68 -12.29 -14.32
C LEU A 81 -8.19 -12.97 -13.04
N ALA A 82 -7.97 -14.27 -12.91
CA ALA A 82 -8.39 -15.03 -11.73
C ALA A 82 -7.61 -14.60 -10.48
N ALA A 83 -6.29 -14.40 -10.61
CA ALA A 83 -5.45 -13.87 -9.54
C ALA A 83 -5.93 -12.49 -9.07
N ASN A 84 -6.22 -11.59 -10.03
CA ASN A 84 -6.73 -10.24 -9.74
C ASN A 84 -8.10 -10.29 -9.06
N MET A 85 -9.02 -11.13 -9.54
CA MET A 85 -10.34 -11.29 -8.92
C MET A 85 -10.23 -11.82 -7.49
N GLN A 86 -9.33 -12.77 -7.22
CA GLN A 86 -9.13 -13.28 -5.87
C GLN A 86 -8.60 -12.20 -4.92
N LEU A 87 -7.57 -11.45 -5.34
CA LEU A 87 -7.05 -10.33 -4.56
C LEU A 87 -8.11 -9.24 -4.35
N TYR A 88 -8.88 -8.92 -5.39
CA TYR A 88 -9.99 -7.97 -5.29
C TYR A 88 -11.03 -8.41 -4.26
N SER A 89 -11.43 -9.68 -4.25
CA SER A 89 -12.36 -10.22 -3.25
C SER A 89 -11.80 -10.12 -1.83
N LEU A 90 -10.50 -10.34 -1.63
CA LEU A 90 -9.86 -10.15 -0.32
C LEU A 90 -9.87 -8.69 0.12
N ILE A 91 -9.65 -7.76 -0.81
CA ILE A 91 -9.70 -6.31 -0.52
C ILE A 91 -11.13 -5.87 -0.21
N ARG A 92 -12.11 -6.31 -1.00
CA ARG A 92 -13.51 -5.91 -0.86
C ARG A 92 -14.19 -6.56 0.35
N ASP A 93 -14.04 -7.86 0.51
CA ASP A 93 -14.77 -8.66 1.49
C ASP A 93 -13.95 -8.86 2.79
N GLY A 94 -12.69 -8.45 2.81
CA GLY A 94 -11.76 -8.70 3.91
C GLY A 94 -11.05 -10.06 3.81
N VAL A 95 -10.00 -10.24 4.60
CA VAL A 95 -9.19 -11.46 4.63
C VAL A 95 -9.69 -12.38 5.75
N PRO A 96 -10.04 -13.65 5.45
CA PRO A 96 -10.44 -14.59 6.49
C PRO A 96 -9.27 -14.89 7.43
N VAL A 97 -9.53 -14.80 8.73
CA VAL A 97 -8.58 -15.11 9.80
C VAL A 97 -9.25 -16.02 10.83
N GLU A 98 -8.45 -16.76 11.58
CA GLU A 98 -8.92 -17.53 12.73
C GLU A 98 -8.37 -16.90 14.01
N PHE A 99 -9.25 -16.58 14.94
CA PHE A 99 -8.87 -16.15 16.29
C PHE A 99 -9.15 -17.27 17.29
N GLU A 100 -8.23 -17.48 18.21
CA GLU A 100 -8.43 -18.39 19.34
C GLU A 100 -8.89 -17.58 20.56
N ASP A 101 -10.04 -17.94 21.14
CA ASP A 101 -10.53 -17.30 22.36
C ASP A 101 -9.82 -17.81 23.63
N ALA A 102 -10.18 -17.25 24.79
CA ALA A 102 -9.60 -17.64 26.07
C ALA A 102 -9.88 -19.10 26.48
N GLN A 103 -10.79 -19.80 25.77
CA GLN A 103 -11.16 -21.18 25.97
C GLN A 103 -10.50 -22.13 24.95
N GLY A 104 -9.65 -21.60 24.05
CA GLY A 104 -8.97 -22.37 23.01
C GLY A 104 -9.84 -22.67 21.79
N ILE A 105 -10.99 -22.01 21.63
CA ILE A 105 -11.91 -22.23 20.52
C ILE A 105 -11.55 -21.27 19.39
N LYS A 106 -11.39 -21.82 18.19
CA LYS A 106 -11.15 -21.05 16.96
C LYS A 106 -12.45 -20.45 16.42
N HIS A 107 -12.46 -19.14 16.23
CA HIS A 107 -13.55 -18.39 15.63
C HIS A 107 -13.12 -17.84 14.26
N PRO A 108 -13.87 -18.14 13.18
CA PRO A 108 -13.61 -17.53 11.89
C PRO A 108 -14.09 -16.07 11.91
N GLU A 109 -13.18 -15.15 11.59
CA GLU A 109 -13.48 -13.73 11.44
C GLU A 109 -12.88 -13.22 10.12
N ARG A 110 -13.18 -11.98 9.74
CA ARG A 110 -12.60 -11.33 8.57
C ARG A 110 -11.97 -10.01 8.97
N VAL A 111 -10.71 -9.82 8.58
CA VAL A 111 -10.05 -8.53 8.67
C VAL A 111 -10.42 -7.70 7.45
N GLN A 112 -11.26 -6.68 7.65
CA GLN A 112 -11.59 -5.73 6.60
C GLN A 112 -10.35 -4.90 6.26
N LEU A 113 -9.99 -4.83 4.98
CA LEU A 113 -8.80 -4.08 4.55
C LEU A 113 -9.11 -2.62 4.22
N ILE A 114 -10.29 -2.37 3.65
CA ILE A 114 -10.77 -1.05 3.26
C ILE A 114 -12.22 -0.94 3.70
N ASP A 115 -12.53 0.18 4.35
CA ASP A 115 -13.90 0.56 4.62
C ASP A 115 -14.50 1.23 3.38
N PHE A 116 -15.50 0.58 2.79
CA PHE A 116 -16.24 1.09 1.63
C PHE A 116 -17.60 1.70 2.01
N GLU A 117 -18.05 1.50 3.25
CA GLU A 117 -19.38 1.93 3.71
C GLU A 117 -19.32 3.36 4.27
N ASN A 118 -18.21 3.72 4.92
CA ASN A 118 -18.03 5.06 5.47
C ASN A 118 -17.41 6.04 4.46
N HIS A 119 -17.99 7.24 4.36
CA HIS A 119 -17.49 8.30 3.51
C HIS A 119 -16.32 9.04 4.19
N TYR A 120 -15.43 9.62 3.37
CA TYR A 120 -14.22 10.37 3.77
C TYR A 120 -14.46 11.59 4.69
N SER A 121 -15.71 11.89 5.04
CA SER A 121 -16.13 12.98 5.94
C SER A 121 -16.67 12.51 7.30
N ASP A 122 -16.76 11.20 7.55
CA ASP A 122 -17.19 10.66 8.84
C ASP A 122 -15.98 10.41 9.75
N ALA A 123 -16.04 10.92 10.98
CA ALA A 123 -14.95 10.89 11.95
C ALA A 123 -14.78 9.54 12.66
N ASN A 124 -15.74 8.61 12.51
CA ASN A 124 -15.79 7.39 13.34
C ASN A 124 -15.17 6.13 12.71
N ALA A 125 -14.90 6.10 11.40
CA ALA A 125 -14.12 5.05 10.75
C ALA A 125 -13.66 5.55 9.37
N SER A 126 -12.54 6.28 9.35
CA SER A 126 -11.93 6.73 8.09
C SER A 126 -10.79 5.80 7.74
N ASN A 127 -10.73 5.36 6.49
CA ASN A 127 -9.49 4.84 5.95
C ASN A 127 -8.35 5.86 6.11
N ASP A 128 -7.12 5.37 6.26
CA ASP A 128 -5.90 6.17 6.21
C ASP A 128 -5.45 6.34 4.75
N TYR A 129 -5.58 7.56 4.25
CA TYR A 129 -5.21 7.93 2.87
C TYR A 129 -3.81 8.54 2.84
N LEU A 130 -2.89 7.92 2.11
CA LEU A 130 -1.49 8.35 2.04
C LEU A 130 -0.97 8.40 0.61
N ALA A 131 -0.46 9.56 0.20
CA ALA A 131 0.26 9.75 -1.05
C ALA A 131 1.76 9.70 -0.79
N VAL A 132 2.43 8.68 -1.34
CA VAL A 132 3.86 8.45 -1.18
C VAL A 132 4.59 8.82 -2.46
N SER A 133 5.63 9.66 -2.38
CA SER A 133 6.50 9.97 -3.51
C SER A 133 7.94 9.55 -3.27
N GLN A 134 8.70 9.39 -4.35
CA GLN A 134 10.14 9.11 -4.32
C GLN A 134 10.53 7.77 -3.64
N LEU A 135 9.60 6.82 -3.53
CA LEU A 135 9.81 5.53 -2.88
C LEU A 135 10.57 4.55 -3.78
N TRP A 136 11.75 4.09 -3.34
CA TRP A 136 12.47 3.01 -4.02
C TRP A 136 11.88 1.63 -3.67
N ILE A 137 11.56 0.84 -4.69
CA ILE A 137 11.07 -0.54 -4.57
C ILE A 137 12.03 -1.47 -5.33
N LYS A 138 12.51 -2.52 -4.67
CA LYS A 138 13.36 -3.55 -5.27
C LYS A 138 12.51 -4.67 -5.85
N THR A 139 12.70 -4.98 -7.14
CA THR A 139 12.00 -6.12 -7.76
C THR A 139 12.48 -7.47 -7.20
N THR A 140 11.59 -8.45 -7.16
CA THR A 140 11.87 -9.85 -6.79
C THR A 140 12.25 -10.73 -7.98
N ALA A 141 12.32 -10.17 -9.20
CA ALA A 141 12.67 -10.92 -10.41
C ALA A 141 14.11 -11.46 -10.35
N GLN A 142 14.30 -12.74 -10.69
CA GLN A 142 15.60 -13.41 -10.77
C GLN A 142 16.36 -13.07 -12.08
N THR A 143 16.40 -11.79 -12.44
CA THR A 143 17.25 -11.31 -13.54
C THR A 143 18.53 -10.68 -12.98
N PRO A 144 19.69 -10.79 -13.66
CA PRO A 144 20.98 -10.30 -13.16
C PRO A 144 21.02 -8.79 -12.82
N LYS A 145 20.02 -8.02 -13.25
CA LYS A 145 19.67 -6.72 -12.69
C LYS A 145 18.35 -6.84 -11.94
N ALA A 146 18.38 -7.18 -10.65
CA ALA A 146 17.25 -6.90 -9.75
C ALA A 146 17.13 -5.36 -9.65
N ALA A 147 16.40 -4.77 -10.59
CA ALA A 147 16.34 -3.34 -10.76
C ALA A 147 15.43 -2.72 -9.70
N TYR A 148 15.91 -1.65 -9.09
CA TYR A 148 15.04 -0.77 -8.32
C TYR A 148 14.12 -0.01 -9.28
N ARG A 149 12.92 0.27 -8.80
CA ARG A 149 11.92 1.12 -9.43
C ARG A 149 11.54 2.22 -8.45
N ARG A 150 11.25 3.40 -8.98
CA ARG A 150 10.74 4.52 -8.20
C ARG A 150 9.60 5.14 -8.98
N PRO A 151 8.34 4.73 -8.67
CA PRO A 151 7.18 5.43 -9.17
C PRO A 151 7.17 6.88 -8.67
N ASP A 152 6.48 7.76 -9.40
CA ASP A 152 6.42 9.17 -9.03
C ASP A 152 5.55 9.35 -7.78
N ILE A 153 4.33 8.81 -7.83
CA ILE A 153 3.39 8.77 -6.70
C ILE A 153 2.72 7.39 -6.61
N ILE A 154 2.66 6.85 -5.39
CA ILE A 154 1.86 5.69 -5.01
C ILE A 154 0.78 6.14 -4.03
N LEU A 155 -0.47 5.79 -4.29
CA LEU A 155 -1.58 6.05 -3.36
C LEU A 155 -1.87 4.81 -2.53
N TYR A 156 -1.84 5.02 -1.23
CA TYR A 156 -2.08 4.03 -0.21
C TYR A 156 -3.42 4.27 0.48
N ILE A 157 -4.12 3.18 0.79
CA ILE A 157 -5.29 3.15 1.68
C ILE A 157 -5.01 2.12 2.76
N ASN A 158 -4.98 2.52 4.04
CA ASN A 158 -4.66 1.64 5.18
C ASN A 158 -3.34 0.87 4.98
N GLY A 159 -2.35 1.50 4.35
CA GLY A 159 -1.07 0.84 4.03
C GLY A 159 -1.08 -0.11 2.84
N LEU A 160 -2.20 -0.28 2.11
CA LEU A 160 -2.27 -1.00 0.84
C LEU A 160 -1.99 -0.10 -0.37
N PRO A 161 -1.04 -0.44 -1.27
CA PRO A 161 -0.78 0.34 -2.48
C PRO A 161 -1.81 0.01 -3.57
N LEU A 162 -2.66 0.96 -3.95
CA LEU A 162 -3.77 0.73 -4.89
C LEU A 162 -3.61 1.44 -6.23
N VAL A 163 -2.92 2.59 -6.24
CA VAL A 163 -2.70 3.38 -7.47
C VAL A 163 -1.23 3.72 -7.58
N ILE A 164 -0.69 3.58 -8.79
CA ILE A 164 0.69 3.91 -9.12
C ILE A 164 0.66 4.84 -10.33
N SER A 165 1.42 5.94 -10.26
CA SER A 165 1.55 6.91 -11.36
C SER A 165 2.99 6.97 -11.88
N PHE A 166 3.09 7.29 -13.16
CA PHE A 166 4.32 7.56 -13.90
C PHE A 166 4.04 8.74 -14.83
N TYR A 167 4.85 9.79 -14.78
CA TYR A 167 4.77 10.99 -15.62
C TYR A 167 5.78 10.94 -16.77
#